data_AF-Q6FVN0-F1
#
_entry.id   AF-Q6FVN0-F1
#
_cell.length_a   1.000
_cell.length_b   1.000
_cell.length_c   1.000
_cell.angle_alpha   90.00
_cell.angle_beta   90.00
_cell.angle_gamma   90.00
#
_symmetry.space_group_name_H-M   'P 1'
#
loop_
_entity.id
_entity.type
_entity.pdbx_description
1 polymer ?
#
loop_
_entity_poly.entity_id
_entity_poly.type
_entity_poly.pdbx_seq_one_letter_code
_entity_poly.pdbx_strand_id
1 'polypeptide(L)'
;MSVDEFQERRVEESADYEVLAQRRRFLERKLVEQQYLQKQLQVLYNLLDKTRNYQEFTDTLMNNQNLLREVFTLEGHLRRSVAQVDGQPDIDWSKYGVDLAEYIASDSRLLALYTDGCL
;
A
#
# COMPACT_ATOMS: atom_id res chain seq x y z
N MET A 1 -10.22 -30.07 -20.36
CA MET A 1 -11.11 -29.86 -19.22
C MET A 1 -12.53 -29.93 -19.73
N SER A 2 -13.28 -30.94 -19.30
CA SER A 2 -14.72 -31.04 -19.55
C SER A 2 -15.45 -29.97 -18.72
N VAL A 3 -16.60 -29.49 -19.20
CA VAL A 3 -17.45 -28.53 -18.47
C VAL A 3 -17.92 -29.12 -17.12
N ASP A 4 -18.09 -30.43 -17.05
CA ASP A 4 -18.54 -31.14 -15.86
C ASP A 4 -17.45 -31.16 -14.76
N GLU A 5 -16.17 -31.34 -15.14
CA GLU A 5 -15.02 -31.29 -14.23
C GLU A 5 -14.80 -29.89 -13.62
N PHE A 6 -15.20 -28.84 -14.34
CA PHE A 6 -15.13 -27.45 -13.88
C PHE A 6 -16.26 -27.12 -12.89
N GLN A 7 -17.45 -27.72 -13.07
CA GLN A 7 -18.61 -27.49 -12.20
C GLN A 7 -18.54 -28.26 -10.87
N GLU A 8 -17.84 -29.39 -10.82
CA GLU A 8 -17.64 -30.17 -9.59
C GLU A 8 -16.52 -29.63 -8.71
N ARG A 9 -15.59 -28.85 -9.27
CA ARG A 9 -14.49 -28.24 -8.51
C ARG A 9 -15.01 -27.14 -7.59
N ARG A 10 -14.59 -27.19 -6.34
CA ARG A 10 -14.85 -26.10 -5.39
C ARG A 10 -14.18 -24.83 -5.89
N VAL A 11 -14.90 -23.71 -5.79
CA VAL A 11 -14.40 -22.40 -6.24
C VAL A 11 -13.08 -22.04 -5.55
N GLU A 12 -12.87 -22.52 -4.32
CA GLU A 12 -11.62 -22.34 -3.57
C GLU A 12 -10.40 -23.06 -4.17
N GLU A 13 -10.59 -24.05 -5.05
CA GLU A 13 -9.51 -24.81 -5.70
C GLU A 13 -9.10 -24.19 -7.05
N SER A 14 -9.75 -23.10 -7.47
CA SER A 14 -9.43 -22.38 -8.69
C SER A 14 -8.29 -21.38 -8.45
N ALA A 15 -7.24 -21.44 -9.26
CA ALA A 15 -6.14 -20.47 -9.23
C ALA A 15 -6.65 -19.02 -9.40
N ASP A 16 -7.69 -18.82 -10.20
CA ASP A 16 -8.31 -17.50 -10.40
C ASP A 16 -8.97 -16.97 -9.12
N TYR A 17 -9.54 -17.87 -8.32
CA TYR A 17 -10.14 -17.51 -7.03
C TYR A 17 -9.07 -17.14 -6.00
N GLU A 18 -7.93 -17.83 -5.98
CA GLU A 18 -6.80 -17.47 -5.11
C GLU A 18 -6.29 -16.06 -5.41
N VAL A 19 -6.15 -15.70 -6.70
CA VAL A 19 -5.76 -14.35 -7.13
C VAL A 19 -6.80 -13.31 -6.68
N LEU A 20 -8.09 -13.59 -6.83
CA LEU A 20 -9.16 -12.70 -6.38
C LEU A 20 -9.19 -12.55 -4.85
N ALA A 21 -8.96 -13.64 -4.11
CA ALA A 21 -8.91 -13.62 -2.65
C ALA A 21 -7.71 -12.82 -2.14
N GLN A 22 -6.55 -12.98 -2.77
CA GLN A 22 -5.37 -12.17 -2.49
C GLN A 22 -5.63 -10.69 -2.79
N ARG A 23 -6.21 -10.38 -3.96
CA ARG A 23 -6.56 -9.01 -4.32
C ARG A 23 -7.55 -8.39 -3.35
N ARG A 24 -8.53 -9.15 -2.89
CA ARG A 24 -9.48 -8.71 -1.87
C ARG A 24 -8.78 -8.37 -0.56
N ARG A 25 -7.93 -9.26 -0.04
CA ARG A 25 -7.15 -9.00 1.19
C ARG A 25 -6.28 -7.76 1.06
N PHE A 26 -5.66 -7.56 -0.10
CA PHE A 26 -4.88 -6.37 -0.40
C PHE A 26 -5.73 -5.09 -0.36
N LEU A 27 -6.88 -5.10 -1.02
CA LEU A 27 -7.79 -3.95 -1.01
C LEU A 27 -8.33 -3.67 0.40
N GLU A 28 -8.62 -4.71 1.18
CA GLU A 28 -9.01 -4.57 2.60
C GLU A 28 -7.89 -3.92 3.43
N ARG A 29 -6.62 -4.33 3.26
CA ARG A 29 -5.45 -3.70 3.90
C ARG A 29 -5.33 -2.22 3.52
N LYS A 30 -5.36 -1.92 2.21
CA LYS A 30 -5.28 -0.54 1.71
C LYS A 30 -6.42 0.34 2.20
N LEU A 31 -7.64 -0.21 2.30
CA LEU A 31 -8.79 0.52 2.82
C LEU A 31 -8.57 0.94 4.27
N VAL A 32 -8.03 0.06 5.11
CA VAL A 32 -7.71 0.37 6.52
C VAL A 32 -6.63 1.45 6.60
N GLU A 33 -5.57 1.36 5.81
CA GLU A 33 -4.51 2.36 5.75
C GLU A 33 -5.05 3.74 5.32
N GLN A 34 -5.93 3.77 4.32
CA GLN A 34 -6.54 5.02 3.85
C GLN A 34 -7.48 5.63 4.90
N GLN A 35 -8.29 4.82 5.59
CA GLN A 35 -9.13 5.27 6.69
C GLN A 35 -8.30 5.82 7.85
N TYR A 36 -7.16 5.20 8.14
CA TYR A 36 -6.24 5.67 9.16
C TYR A 36 -5.65 7.04 8.79
N LEU A 37 -5.13 7.18 7.57
CA LEU A 37 -4.61 8.45 7.07
C LEU A 37 -5.68 9.56 7.11
N GLN A 38 -6.91 9.26 6.70
CA GLN A 38 -8.01 10.21 6.76
C GLN A 38 -8.26 10.71 8.18
N LYS A 39 -8.24 9.82 9.18
CA LYS A 39 -8.39 10.20 10.59
C LYS A 39 -7.24 11.11 11.04
N GLN A 40 -6.00 10.79 10.69
CA GLN A 40 -4.84 11.61 11.07
C GLN A 40 -4.88 13.01 10.42
N LEU A 41 -5.31 13.10 9.16
CA LEU A 41 -5.54 14.38 8.49
C LEU A 41 -6.65 15.18 9.15
N GLN A 42 -7.73 14.53 9.59
CA GLN A 42 -8.82 15.20 10.28
C GLN A 42 -8.39 15.73 11.66
N VAL A 43 -7.56 14.98 12.39
CA VAL A 43 -6.95 15.44 13.65
C VAL A 43 -6.07 16.66 13.39
N LEU A 44 -5.20 16.60 12.37
CA LEU A 44 -4.35 17.72 11.99
C LEU A 44 -5.19 18.96 11.62
N TYR A 45 -6.22 18.79 10.79
CA TYR A 45 -7.11 19.87 10.39
C TYR A 45 -7.79 20.54 11.60
N ASN A 46 -8.32 19.74 12.53
CA ASN A 46 -8.94 20.26 13.75
C ASN A 46 -7.96 20.99 14.67
N LEU A 47 -6.68 20.61 14.66
CA LEU A 47 -5.63 21.32 15.40
C LEU A 47 -5.32 22.65 14.74
N LEU A 48 -5.22 22.69 13.41
CA LEU A 48 -4.96 23.91 12.65
C LEU A 48 -6.14 24.89 12.70
N ASP A 49 -7.38 24.41 12.65
CA ASP A 49 -8.59 25.23 12.71
C ASP A 49 -8.71 26.03 14.02
N LYS A 50 -8.13 25.52 15.10
CA LYS A 50 -8.11 26.21 16.41
C LYS A 50 -7.09 27.34 16.49
N THR A 51 -6.18 27.46 15.52
CA THR A 51 -5.12 28.47 15.54
C THR A 51 -5.67 29.81 15.03
N ARG A 52 -5.43 30.89 15.78
CA ARG A 52 -5.98 32.22 15.48
C ARG A 52 -4.96 33.20 14.93
N ASN A 53 -3.67 32.87 15.06
CA ASN A 53 -2.56 33.66 14.56
C ASN A 53 -1.41 32.76 14.08
N TYR A 54 -0.48 33.35 13.33
CA TYR A 54 0.62 32.62 12.72
C TYR A 54 1.54 31.94 13.74
N GLN A 55 1.69 32.53 14.93
CA GLN A 55 2.56 31.98 15.97
C GLN A 55 1.96 30.72 16.61
N GLU A 56 0.67 30.74 16.95
CA GLU A 56 -0.08 29.57 17.38
C GLU A 56 -0.08 28.47 16.32
N PHE A 57 -0.15 28.85 15.04
CA PHE A 57 -0.03 27.91 13.93
C PHE A 57 1.33 27.22 13.90
N THR A 58 2.42 27.98 13.96
CA THR A 58 3.77 27.41 14.00
C THR A 58 4.02 26.57 15.24
N ASP A 59 3.53 27.01 16.40
CA ASP A 59 3.65 26.27 17.66
C ASP A 59 2.85 24.96 17.59
N THR A 60 1.66 24.99 17.00
CA THR A 60 0.83 23.79 16.80
C THR A 60 1.51 22.79 15.86
N LEU A 61 2.14 23.25 14.78
CA LEU A 61 2.91 22.37 13.89
C LEU A 61 4.14 21.77 14.59
N MET A 62 4.89 22.58 15.34
CA MET A 62 6.08 22.13 16.05
C MET A 62 5.75 21.15 17.17
N ASN A 63 4.62 21.35 17.86
CA ASN A 63 4.15 20.44 18.90
C ASN A 63 3.57 19.12 18.35
N ASN A 64 3.20 19.08 17.06
CA ASN A 64 2.61 17.91 16.40
C ASN A 64 3.50 17.34 15.29
N GLN A 65 4.83 17.48 15.40
CA GLN A 65 5.79 16.96 14.43
C GLN A 65 5.66 15.45 14.15
N ASN A 66 5.32 14.66 15.17
CA ASN A 66 5.13 13.21 15.02
C ASN A 66 3.92 12.90 14.12
N LEU A 67 2.81 13.61 14.31
CA LEU A 67 1.61 13.50 13.49
C LEU A 67 1.90 13.91 12.04
N LEU A 68 2.62 15.01 11.84
CA LEU A 68 3.03 15.48 10.51
C LEU A 68 3.94 14.46 9.82
N ARG A 69 4.95 13.95 10.53
CA ARG A 69 5.86 12.92 10.00
C ARG A 69 5.07 11.67 9.59
N GLU A 70 4.12 11.25 10.40
CA GLU A 70 3.28 10.10 10.11
C GLU A 70 2.40 10.33 8.87
N VAL A 71 1.71 11.47 8.79
CA VAL A 71 0.91 11.88 7.62
C VAL A 71 1.77 11.92 6.36
N PHE A 72 2.93 12.57 6.39
CA PHE A 72 3.83 12.66 5.24
C PHE A 72 4.45 11.32 4.85
N THR A 73 4.70 10.44 5.83
CA THR A 73 5.23 9.09 5.57
C THR A 73 4.18 8.23 4.88
N LEU A 74 2.95 8.22 5.40
CA LEU A 74 1.82 7.50 4.83
C LEU A 74 1.44 8.03 3.44
N GLU A 75 1.42 9.36 3.26
CA GLU A 75 1.21 9.98 1.96
C GLU A 75 2.37 9.67 0.98
N GLY A 76 3.60 9.68 1.49
CA GLY A 76 4.80 9.32 0.71
C GLY A 76 4.80 7.87 0.25
N HIS A 77 4.32 6.93 1.07
CA HIS A 77 4.15 5.54 0.64
C HIS A 77 3.07 5.39 -0.43
N LEU A 78 1.96 6.12 -0.31
CA LEU A 78 0.93 6.17 -1.36
C LEU A 78 1.48 6.72 -2.68
N ARG A 79 2.28 7.79 -2.65
CA ARG A 79 2.86 8.41 -3.85
C ARG A 79 4.01 7.60 -4.45
N ARG A 80 4.89 7.00 -3.64
CA ARG A 80 5.99 6.13 -4.11
C ARG A 80 5.48 4.83 -4.75
N SER A 81 4.30 4.35 -4.36
CA SER A 81 3.65 3.25 -5.09
C SER A 81 3.22 3.61 -6.51
N VAL A 82 3.23 4.90 -6.87
CA VAL A 82 2.80 5.44 -8.17
C VAL A 82 3.95 6.09 -8.94
N ALA A 83 5.04 6.46 -8.26
CA ALA A 83 6.17 7.15 -8.87
C ALA A 83 7.51 6.64 -8.31
N GLN A 84 8.32 6.10 -9.21
CA GLN A 84 9.78 5.87 -9.16
C GLN A 84 10.28 4.45 -8.85
N VAL A 85 10.73 3.78 -9.91
CA VAL A 85 12.11 3.29 -10.01
C VAL A 85 12.70 3.80 -11.34
N ASP A 86 13.90 4.36 -11.28
CA ASP A 86 14.63 4.93 -12.41
C ASP A 86 14.94 3.88 -13.50
N GLY A 87 14.53 4.16 -14.74
CA GLY A 87 15.16 3.65 -15.97
C GLY A 87 14.93 2.19 -16.38
N GLN A 88 14.27 1.35 -15.57
CA GLN A 88 13.80 0.02 -16.00
C GLN A 88 12.39 0.11 -16.59
N PRO A 89 12.04 -0.71 -17.61
CA PRO A 89 10.65 -0.86 -18.03
C PRO A 89 9.86 -1.47 -16.87
N ASP A 90 9.17 -0.60 -16.13
CA ASP A 90 8.35 -0.99 -15.00
C ASP A 90 7.09 -1.68 -15.53
N ILE A 91 7.08 -3.01 -15.44
CA ILE A 91 5.85 -3.77 -15.60
C ILE A 91 5.06 -3.48 -14.34
N ASP A 92 3.96 -2.74 -14.48
CA ASP A 92 3.00 -2.56 -13.40
C ASP A 92 2.41 -3.93 -13.02
N TRP A 93 3.10 -4.66 -12.14
CA TRP A 93 2.70 -5.96 -11.64
C TRP A 93 1.38 -5.87 -10.86
N SER A 94 1.03 -4.68 -10.38
CA SER A 94 -0.27 -4.42 -9.73
C SER A 94 -1.44 -4.51 -10.71
N LYS A 95 -1.20 -4.25 -12.01
CA LYS A 95 -2.16 -4.49 -13.11
C LYS A 95 -2.44 -5.99 -13.30
N TYR A 96 -1.47 -6.84 -12.95
CA TYR A 96 -1.57 -8.30 -13.00
C TYR A 96 -1.88 -8.92 -11.63
N GLY A 97 -2.12 -8.10 -10.61
CA GLY A 97 -2.46 -8.56 -9.26
C GLY A 97 -1.28 -9.11 -8.45
N VAL A 98 -0.05 -8.95 -8.92
CA VAL A 98 1.17 -9.44 -8.27
C VAL A 98 1.84 -8.30 -7.51
N ASP A 99 2.00 -8.46 -6.21
CA ASP A 99 2.87 -7.58 -5.41
C ASP A 99 4.29 -8.13 -5.46
N LEU A 100 5.17 -7.42 -6.15
CA LEU A 100 6.56 -7.83 -6.38
C LEU A 100 7.32 -7.97 -5.05
N ALA A 101 7.02 -7.15 -4.05
CA ALA A 101 7.70 -7.21 -2.75
C ALA A 101 7.25 -8.43 -1.94
N GLU A 102 5.97 -8.79 -1.98
CA GLU A 102 5.44 -10.01 -1.34
C GLU A 102 5.88 -11.28 -2.10
N TYR A 103 5.96 -11.21 -3.44
CA TYR A 103 6.46 -12.30 -4.30
C TYR A 103 7.95 -12.58 -4.06
N ILE A 104 8.80 -11.55 -4.03
CA ILE A 104 10.23 -11.66 -3.72
C ILE A 104 10.45 -12.16 -2.29
N ALA A 105 9.61 -11.73 -1.33
CA ALA A 105 9.70 -12.20 0.05
C ALA A 105 9.28 -13.67 0.23
N SER A 106 8.39 -14.17 -0.63
CA SER A 106 7.92 -15.56 -0.59
C SER A 106 8.91 -16.57 -1.18
N ASP A 107 9.81 -16.12 -2.07
CA ASP A 107 10.85 -16.95 -2.67
C ASP A 107 12.24 -16.51 -2.17
N SER A 108 12.84 -17.36 -1.31
CA SER A 108 14.14 -17.11 -0.71
C SER A 108 15.28 -16.93 -1.72
N ARG A 109 15.14 -17.44 -2.95
CA ARG A 109 16.12 -17.20 -4.03
C ARG A 109 15.96 -15.83 -4.65
N LEU A 110 14.72 -15.36 -4.84
CA LEU A 110 14.44 -14.02 -5.36
C LEU A 110 14.82 -12.96 -4.33
N LEU A 111 14.58 -13.22 -3.04
CA LEU A 111 15.03 -12.36 -1.95
C LEU A 111 16.56 -12.17 -1.97
N ALA A 112 17.32 -13.26 -2.16
CA ALA A 112 18.78 -13.23 -2.25
C ALA A 112 19.28 -12.42 -3.46
N LEU A 113 18.66 -12.61 -4.64
CA LEU A 113 18.99 -11.86 -5.85
C LEU A 113 18.65 -10.38 -5.74
N TYR A 114 17.57 -10.04 -5.03
CA TYR A 114 17.17 -8.67 -4.74
C TYR A 114 18.14 -7.98 -3.77
N THR A 115 18.57 -8.69 -2.73
CA THR A 115 19.59 -8.16 -1.79
C THR A 115 20.95 -7.98 -2.43
N ASP A 116 21.29 -8.79 -3.44
CA ASP A 116 22.53 -8.68 -4.22
C ASP A 116 22.46 -7.61 -5.34
N GLY A 117 21.33 -6.89 -5.47
CA GLY A 117 21.14 -5.83 -6.47
C GLY A 117 21.10 -6.32 -7.91
N CYS A 118 20.80 -7.60 -8.12
CA CYS A 118 20.74 -8.25 -9.43
C CYS A 118 19.31 -8.35 -10.00
N LEU A 119 18.34 -7.72 -9.33
CA LEU A 119 16.94 -7.55 -9.76
C LEU A 119 16.62 -6.06 -9.86
#